data_AF-A0A4Q6B2N2-F1
#
_entry.id   AF-A0A4Q6B2N2-F1
#
_cell.length_a   1.000
_cell.length_b   1.000
_cell.length_c   1.000
_cell.angle_alpha   90.00
_cell.angle_beta   90.00
_cell.angle_gamma   90.00
#
_symmetry.space_group_name_H-M   'P 1'
#
loop_
_entity.id
_entity.type
_entity.pdbx_description
1 polymer ?
#
loop_
_entity_poly.entity_id
_entity_poly.type
_entity_poly.pdbx_seq_one_letter_code
_entity_poly.pdbx_strand_id
1 'polypeptide(L)'
;MNTSAVPVYADRVTGQRMKKHHTVVLLSAWLGCASVATSTLVPSTASAADDAQSDKLAQTRLDQGKAAYKKKRYEAARKALLDAYQLHPTDETALYLGLASVKAKKPGDGARYLKKYLG
;
A
#
# COMPACT_ATOMS: atom_id res chain seq x y z
N MET A 1 -26.02 -44.47 -16.71
CA MET A 1 -24.81 -43.65 -16.91
C MET A 1 -25.04 -42.31 -16.24
N ASN A 2 -24.20 -42.00 -15.24
CA ASN A 2 -23.91 -40.75 -14.52
C ASN A 2 -25.06 -39.80 -14.10
N THR A 3 -25.41 -39.61 -12.82
CA THR A 3 -24.73 -38.78 -11.77
C THR A 3 -24.25 -37.42 -12.31
N SER A 4 -24.66 -36.25 -11.80
CA SER A 4 -24.74 -35.86 -10.40
C SER A 4 -25.66 -34.65 -10.20
N ALA A 5 -26.45 -34.67 -9.12
CA ALA A 5 -27.07 -33.51 -8.52
C ALA A 5 -25.99 -32.62 -7.87
N VAL A 6 -26.10 -31.29 -8.04
CA VAL A 6 -25.27 -30.32 -7.31
C VAL A 6 -26.21 -29.46 -6.47
N PRO A 7 -26.16 -29.52 -5.12
CA PRO A 7 -27.00 -28.70 -4.29
C PRO A 7 -26.48 -27.26 -4.21
N VAL A 8 -27.40 -26.33 -4.39
CA VAL A 8 -27.32 -24.95 -3.90
C VAL A 8 -27.69 -24.99 -2.43
N TYR A 9 -26.77 -24.66 -1.52
CA TYR A 9 -27.13 -24.11 -0.21
C TYR A 9 -26.04 -23.18 0.31
N ALA A 10 -26.52 -22.05 0.82
CA ALA A 10 -25.77 -20.94 1.35
C ALA A 10 -25.05 -21.32 2.65
N ASP A 11 -23.92 -20.67 2.92
CA ASP A 11 -23.63 -20.24 4.28
C ASP A 11 -22.95 -18.85 4.25
N ARG A 12 -23.62 -17.92 4.92
CA ARG A 12 -23.18 -16.57 5.17
C ARG A 12 -22.63 -16.56 6.59
N VAL A 13 -21.53 -15.83 6.76
CA VAL A 13 -21.21 -15.05 7.96
C VAL A 13 -20.86 -15.86 9.20
N THR A 14 -19.62 -15.73 9.66
CA THR A 14 -19.34 -15.17 11.00
C THR A 14 -17.84 -14.94 11.19
N GLY A 15 -17.53 -13.86 11.92
CA GLY A 15 -16.25 -13.20 11.91
C GLY A 15 -15.14 -13.93 12.66
N GLN A 16 -13.92 -13.79 12.15
CA GLN A 16 -12.71 -14.06 12.93
C GLN A 16 -12.17 -12.76 13.53
N ARG A 17 -12.78 -12.43 14.67
CA ARG A 17 -12.20 -11.88 15.90
C ARG A 17 -10.75 -11.37 15.81
N MET A 18 -10.65 -10.05 15.75
CA MET A 18 -9.48 -9.25 16.15
C MET A 18 -8.91 -9.76 17.49
N LYS A 19 -7.70 -10.30 17.48
CA LYS A 19 -6.93 -10.51 18.71
C LYS A 19 -6.10 -9.27 18.98
N LYS A 20 -6.73 -8.31 19.68
CA LYS A 20 -6.04 -7.26 20.42
C LYS A 20 -5.27 -7.94 21.55
N HIS A 21 -3.97 -8.11 21.41
CA HIS A 21 -3.10 -8.39 22.55
C HIS A 21 -2.51 -7.07 23.02
N HIS A 22 -3.31 -6.37 23.82
CA HIS A 22 -2.79 -5.41 24.78
C HIS A 22 -2.16 -6.24 25.89
N THR A 23 -0.83 -6.29 25.92
CA THR A 23 -0.08 -6.77 27.08
C THR A 23 0.80 -5.62 27.54
N VAL A 24 0.20 -4.79 28.39
CA VAL A 24 0.89 -3.86 29.29
C VAL A 24 1.31 -4.66 30.54
N VAL A 25 2.30 -4.14 31.27
CA VAL A 25 2.81 -4.59 32.60
C VAL A 25 3.90 -5.67 32.43
N LEU A 26 5.17 -5.51 32.83
CA LEU A 26 5.84 -4.96 34.04
C LEU A 26 7.22 -4.40 33.65
N LEU A 27 7.62 -3.19 34.07
CA LEU A 27 8.22 -2.87 35.38
C LEU A 27 9.56 -3.59 35.65
N SER A 28 10.67 -2.93 35.35
CA SER A 28 11.94 -3.12 36.05
C SER A 28 12.81 -1.85 35.89
N ALA A 29 12.73 -1.02 36.92
CA ALA A 29 13.63 0.11 37.13
C ALA A 29 14.98 -0.42 37.62
N TRP A 30 16.08 -0.12 36.93
CA TRP A 30 17.44 -0.12 37.49
C TRP A 30 18.24 1.04 36.89
N LEU A 31 18.37 2.08 37.71
CA LEU A 31 19.57 2.85 38.05
C LEU A 31 20.74 2.93 37.02
N GLY A 32 21.05 4.17 36.62
CA GLY A 32 22.44 4.62 36.52
C GLY A 32 23.05 4.69 35.12
N CYS A 33 23.04 5.89 34.54
CA CYS A 33 24.27 6.65 34.29
C CYS A 33 23.92 7.98 33.63
N ALA A 34 24.26 9.07 34.30
CA ALA A 34 24.40 10.36 33.67
C ALA A 34 25.48 10.24 32.59
N SER A 35 25.15 10.62 31.35
CA SER A 35 26.13 10.88 30.30
C SER A 35 25.68 12.13 29.56
N VAL A 36 26.31 13.22 30.00
CA VAL A 36 26.75 14.41 29.28
C VAL A 36 26.31 14.49 27.81
N ALA A 37 25.68 15.62 27.50
CA ALA A 37 25.36 16.06 26.16
C ALA A 37 26.59 16.06 25.23
N THR A 38 26.44 15.44 24.07
CA THR A 38 27.20 15.80 22.88
C THR A 38 26.22 15.90 21.73
N SER A 39 25.77 17.12 21.44
CA SER A 39 25.16 17.46 20.16
C SER A 39 26.21 17.22 19.07
N THR A 40 26.25 16.03 18.49
CA THR A 40 27.02 15.79 17.28
C THR A 40 26.19 16.27 16.09
N LEU A 41 26.73 17.30 15.45
CA LEU A 41 26.26 17.86 14.21
C LEU A 41 26.21 16.77 13.11
N VAL A 42 25.06 16.77 12.44
CA VAL A 42 24.59 16.00 11.30
C VAL A 42 25.64 15.79 10.19
N PRO A 43 25.75 14.60 9.56
CA PRO A 43 26.03 14.51 8.15
C PRO A 43 24.69 14.54 7.38
N SER A 44 24.50 15.61 6.60
CA SER A 44 23.33 15.87 5.75
C SER A 44 23.22 14.95 4.52
N THR A 45 23.70 13.71 4.63
CA THR A 45 23.71 12.70 3.55
C THR A 45 22.57 11.69 3.63
N ALA A 46 21.74 11.73 4.68
CA ALA A 46 20.57 10.87 4.81
C ALA A 46 19.50 11.16 3.74
N SER A 47 19.25 12.44 3.42
CA SER A 47 18.15 12.84 2.53
C SER A 47 18.25 12.23 1.13
N ALA A 48 19.43 12.28 0.49
CA ALA A 48 19.58 11.76 -0.87
C ALA A 48 19.47 10.23 -0.97
N ALA A 49 19.85 9.51 0.09
CA ALA A 49 19.71 8.05 0.15
C ALA A 49 18.24 7.63 0.38
N ASP A 50 17.53 8.34 1.24
CA ASP A 50 16.10 8.13 1.50
C ASP A 50 15.24 8.46 0.27
N ASP A 51 15.56 9.54 -0.45
CA ASP A 51 14.88 9.92 -1.69
C ASP A 51 15.06 8.84 -2.77
N ALA A 52 16.29 8.37 -2.98
CA ALA A 52 16.58 7.31 -3.94
C ALA A 52 15.89 5.97 -3.57
N GLN A 53 15.73 5.67 -2.28
CA GLN A 53 14.94 4.51 -1.84
C GLN A 53 13.45 4.70 -2.14
N SER A 54 12.92 5.89 -1.92
CA SER A 54 11.53 6.26 -2.21
C SER A 54 11.19 6.05 -3.69
N ASP A 55 12.08 6.51 -4.58
CA ASP A 55 11.92 6.38 -6.03
C ASP A 55 11.91 4.92 -6.48
N LYS A 56 12.84 4.12 -5.95
CA LYS A 56 12.91 2.69 -6.26
C LYS A 56 11.68 1.94 -5.77
N LEU A 57 11.15 2.32 -4.60
CA LEU A 57 9.91 1.77 -4.07
C LEU A 57 8.72 2.17 -4.95
N ALA A 58 8.62 3.43 -5.36
CA ALA A 58 7.57 3.92 -6.25
C ALA A 58 7.56 3.13 -7.57
N GLN A 59 8.73 2.96 -8.19
CA GLN A 59 8.88 2.18 -9.42
C GLN A 59 8.44 0.72 -9.23
N THR A 60 8.87 0.09 -8.13
CA THR A 60 8.47 -1.29 -7.80
C THR A 60 6.95 -1.41 -7.67
N ARG A 61 6.30 -0.44 -7.02
CA ARG A 61 4.84 -0.41 -6.84
C ARG A 61 4.11 -0.16 -8.15
N LEU A 62 4.65 0.67 -9.02
CA LEU A 62 4.13 0.88 -10.38
C LEU A 62 4.16 -0.42 -11.19
N ASP A 63 5.28 -1.14 -11.18
CA ASP A 63 5.42 -2.41 -11.90
C ASP A 63 4.48 -3.50 -11.38
N GLN A 64 4.35 -3.62 -10.05
CA GLN A 64 3.37 -4.52 -9.43
C GLN A 64 1.94 -4.16 -9.82
N GLY A 65 1.62 -2.86 -9.84
CA GLY A 65 0.35 -2.32 -10.30
C GLY A 65 0.03 -2.70 -11.74
N LYS A 66 0.96 -2.47 -12.66
CA LYS A 66 0.86 -2.82 -14.09
C LYS A 66 0.70 -4.33 -14.27
N ALA A 67 1.45 -5.14 -13.54
CA ALA A 67 1.34 -6.60 -13.59
C ALA A 67 -0.02 -7.09 -13.08
N ALA A 68 -0.53 -6.54 -11.98
CA ALA A 68 -1.88 -6.85 -11.47
C ALA A 68 -2.97 -6.42 -12.44
N TYR A 69 -2.82 -5.26 -13.09
CA TYR A 69 -3.75 -4.75 -14.10
C TYR A 69 -3.83 -5.70 -15.31
N LYS A 70 -2.68 -6.16 -15.82
CA LYS A 70 -2.61 -7.17 -16.90
C LYS A 70 -3.32 -8.47 -16.53
N LYS A 71 -3.28 -8.86 -15.26
CA LYS A 71 -3.99 -10.03 -14.71
C LYS A 71 -5.47 -9.77 -14.39
N LYS A 72 -6.02 -8.62 -14.79
CA LYS A 72 -7.39 -8.15 -14.49
C LYS A 72 -7.72 -8.04 -13.00
N ARG A 73 -6.70 -7.97 -12.13
CA ARG A 73 -6.85 -7.82 -10.67
C ARG A 73 -6.92 -6.34 -10.32
N TYR A 74 -7.98 -5.67 -10.75
CA TYR A 74 -8.03 -4.20 -10.79
C TYR A 74 -7.96 -3.52 -9.41
N GLU A 75 -8.57 -4.08 -8.37
CA GLU A 75 -8.42 -3.52 -7.00
C GLU A 75 -7.01 -3.67 -6.44
N ALA A 76 -6.34 -4.80 -6.71
CA ALA A 76 -4.95 -4.99 -6.32
C ALA A 76 -4.02 -4.04 -7.09
N ALA A 77 -4.27 -3.89 -8.39
CA ALA A 77 -3.56 -2.93 -9.23
C ALA A 77 -3.72 -1.50 -8.71
N ARG A 78 -4.97 -1.10 -8.42
CA ARG A 78 -5.30 0.23 -7.89
C ARG A 78 -4.55 0.52 -6.59
N LYS A 79 -4.50 -0.43 -5.65
CA LYS A 79 -3.76 -0.26 -4.38
C LYS A 79 -2.26 -0.06 -4.60
N ALA A 80 -1.63 -0.93 -5.40
CA ALA A 80 -0.20 -0.79 -5.69
C ALA A 80 0.12 0.53 -6.42
N LEU A 81 -0.70 0.92 -7.39
CA LEU A 81 -0.55 2.19 -8.11
C LEU A 81 -0.78 3.41 -7.22
N LEU A 82 -1.67 3.30 -6.24
CA LEU A 82 -1.89 4.35 -5.25
C LEU A 82 -0.68 4.51 -4.32
N ASP A 83 -0.05 3.41 -3.91
CA ASP A 83 1.21 3.44 -3.16
C ASP A 83 2.30 4.13 -4.00
N ALA A 84 2.45 3.76 -5.27
CA ALA A 84 3.40 4.40 -6.19
C ALA A 84 3.14 5.91 -6.33
N TYR A 85 1.88 6.30 -6.49
CA TYR A 85 1.49 7.70 -6.69
C TYR A 85 1.75 8.57 -5.46
N GLN A 86 1.63 7.99 -4.25
CA GLN A 86 1.93 8.70 -3.00
C GLN A 86 3.43 8.90 -2.79
N LEU A 87 4.25 7.96 -3.25
CA LEU A 87 5.71 8.05 -3.14
C LEU A 87 6.27 9.02 -4.18
N HIS A 88 5.90 8.84 -5.45
CA HIS A 88 6.37 9.67 -6.54
C HIS A 88 5.24 9.91 -7.55
N PRO A 89 4.52 11.04 -7.48
CA PRO A 89 3.42 11.34 -8.38
C PRO A 89 3.95 11.60 -9.80
N THR A 90 3.74 10.65 -10.70
CA THR A 90 4.08 10.79 -12.13
C THR A 90 2.83 10.65 -13.00
N ASP A 91 2.90 11.18 -14.21
CA ASP A 91 1.84 11.08 -15.21
C ASP A 91 1.53 9.62 -15.57
N GLU A 92 2.57 8.79 -15.73
CA GLU A 92 2.39 7.35 -15.98
C GLU A 92 1.59 6.69 -14.83
N THR A 93 1.94 7.01 -13.59
CA THR A 93 1.25 6.44 -12.43
C THR A 93 -0.19 6.94 -12.36
N ALA A 94 -0.44 8.23 -12.63
CA ALA A 94 -1.78 8.81 -12.67
C ALA A 94 -2.66 8.14 -13.75
N LEU A 95 -2.11 7.91 -14.94
CA LEU A 95 -2.79 7.21 -16.03
C LEU A 95 -3.21 5.79 -15.62
N TYR A 96 -2.25 4.98 -15.17
CA TYR A 96 -2.55 3.60 -14.78
C TYR A 96 -3.48 3.53 -13.57
N LEU A 97 -3.31 4.41 -12.57
CA LEU A 97 -4.19 4.47 -11.40
C LEU A 97 -5.61 4.86 -11.80
N GLY A 98 -5.75 5.81 -12.72
CA GLY A 98 -7.04 6.19 -13.31
C GLY A 98 -7.74 5.01 -13.99
N LEU A 99 -7.04 4.35 -14.93
CA LEU A 99 -7.56 3.19 -15.65
C LEU A 99 -7.92 2.03 -14.71
N ALA A 100 -7.04 1.70 -13.76
CA ALA A 100 -7.27 0.66 -12.76
C ALA A 100 -8.49 0.98 -11.90
N SER A 101 -8.68 2.23 -11.49
CA SER A 101 -9.82 2.68 -10.69
C SER A 101 -11.15 2.55 -11.44
N VAL A 102 -11.19 2.93 -12.72
CA VAL A 102 -12.39 2.73 -13.57
C VAL A 102 -12.72 1.24 -13.67
N LYS A 103 -11.73 0.39 -13.97
CA LYS A 103 -11.92 -1.06 -14.08
C LYS A 103 -12.28 -1.71 -12.74
N ALA A 104 -11.88 -1.11 -11.62
CA ALA A 104 -12.24 -1.53 -10.27
C ALA A 104 -13.62 -1.01 -9.80
N LYS A 105 -14.45 -0.47 -10.70
CA LYS A 105 -15.76 0.13 -10.38
C LYS A 105 -15.69 1.33 -9.42
N LYS A 106 -14.57 2.07 -9.46
CA LYS A 106 -14.38 3.35 -8.76
C LYS A 106 -14.20 4.49 -9.78
N PRO A 107 -15.25 4.84 -10.54
CA PRO A 107 -15.14 5.82 -11.62
C PRO A 107 -14.84 7.24 -11.12
N GLY A 108 -15.29 7.61 -9.92
CA GLY A 108 -15.00 8.91 -9.32
C GLY A 108 -13.50 9.13 -9.07
N ASP A 109 -12.83 8.12 -8.49
CA ASP A 109 -11.38 8.13 -8.33
C ASP A 109 -10.69 8.13 -9.70
N GLY A 110 -11.17 7.27 -10.61
CA GLY A 110 -10.64 7.16 -11.97
C GLY A 110 -10.62 8.49 -12.72
N ALA A 111 -11.74 9.21 -12.73
CA ALA A 111 -11.87 10.52 -13.37
C ALA A 111 -10.91 11.55 -12.75
N ARG A 112 -10.74 11.53 -11.42
CA ARG A 112 -9.81 12.44 -10.74
C ARG A 112 -8.36 12.23 -11.18
N TYR A 113 -7.89 11.00 -11.24
CA TYR A 113 -6.50 10.72 -11.66
C TYR A 113 -6.29 10.90 -13.16
N LEU A 114 -7.26 10.53 -13.99
CA LEU A 114 -7.18 10.79 -15.44
C LEU A 114 -7.19 12.30 -15.74
N LYS A 115 -7.94 13.11 -14.98
CA LYS A 115 -7.86 14.57 -15.11
C LYS A 115 -6.44 15.07 -14.85
N LYS A 116 -5.79 14.60 -13.79
CA LYS A 116 -4.40 14.99 -13.48
C LYS A 116 -3.42 14.59 -14.59
N TYR A 117 -3.65 13.45 -15.23
CA TYR A 117 -2.84 13.01 -16.38
C TYR A 117 -3.00 13.90 -17.61
N LEU A 118 -4.16 14.54 -17.78
CA LEU A 118 -4.48 15.35 -18.97
C LEU A 118 -4.09 16.83 -18.85
N GLY A 119 -3.73 17.30 -17.64
CA GLY A 119 -3.50 18.73 -17.36
C GLY A 119 -4.76 19.46 -16.92
#